data_AF-A0A924ZLD5-F1
#
_entry.id   AF-A0A924ZLD5-F1
#
_cell.length_a   1.000
_cell.length_b   1.000
_cell.length_c   1.000
_cell.angle_alpha   90.00
_cell.angle_beta   90.00
_cell.angle_gamma   90.00
#
_symmetry.space_group_name_H-M   'P 1'
#
loop_
_entity.id
_entity.type
_entity.pdbx_description
1 polymer ?
#
loop_
_entity_poly.entity_id
_entity_poly.type
_entity_poly.pdbx_seq_one_letter_code
_entity_poly.pdbx_strand_id
1 'polypeptide(L)'
;MKRFGLLLSTALVVLVSPFVSAVEPLDDARIEIIRQNCTEAQVTIQQVLRSDTASRVNRGRAYEETIKLLAAFNSRAALNTYNVPDLIESTALFESEFSAFKTTYINYDIALKDTLKIKCTEQPVTFYDALTKTREKRAALALHITTMDRLLDTYETGLVEVSSQIKVKTASTN
;
A
#
# COMPACT_ATOMS: atom_id res chain seq x y z
N MET A 1 33.96 54.70 31.05
CA MET A 1 32.56 54.65 30.56
C MET A 1 32.53 53.84 29.27
N LYS A 2 31.59 52.86 29.16
CA LYS A 2 31.15 52.08 27.97
C LYS A 2 32.20 51.09 27.37
N ARG A 3 32.14 49.77 27.67
CA ARG A 3 31.22 48.67 27.23
C ARG A 3 31.54 48.18 25.79
N PHE A 4 32.18 47.01 25.64
CA PHE A 4 31.62 45.64 25.55
C PHE A 4 30.95 45.32 24.21
N GLY A 5 31.39 44.24 23.55
CA GLY A 5 30.58 43.53 22.55
C GLY A 5 31.37 42.82 21.45
N LEU A 6 32.07 41.73 21.77
CA LEU A 6 32.60 40.78 20.78
C LEU A 6 31.43 39.89 20.31
N LEU A 7 31.07 39.94 19.03
CA LEU A 7 30.01 39.10 18.45
C LEU A 7 30.63 37.76 18.01
N LEU A 8 30.41 36.71 18.80
CA LEU A 8 30.58 35.32 18.38
C LEU A 8 29.27 34.85 17.73
N SER A 9 29.30 34.67 16.41
CA SER A 9 28.24 34.01 15.65
C SER A 9 28.42 32.50 15.78
N THR A 10 27.58 31.83 16.56
CA THR A 10 27.48 30.36 16.59
C THR A 10 26.45 29.91 15.56
N ALA A 11 26.93 29.31 14.46
CA ALA A 11 26.08 28.57 13.53
C ALA A 11 25.66 27.24 14.16
N LEU A 12 24.36 27.09 14.44
CA LEU A 12 23.77 25.84 14.90
C LEU A 12 23.51 24.94 13.70
N VAL A 13 24.40 23.99 13.44
CA VAL A 13 24.20 22.94 12.44
C VAL A 13 23.22 21.92 13.03
N VAL A 14 21.97 21.94 12.54
CA VAL A 14 20.98 20.91 12.84
C VAL A 14 21.38 19.64 12.07
N LEU A 15 21.99 18.69 12.79
CA LEU A 15 22.20 17.33 12.31
C LEU A 15 20.85 16.61 12.25
N VAL A 16 20.24 16.59 11.06
CA VAL A 16 19.15 15.65 10.76
C VAL A 16 19.79 14.30 10.49
N SER A 17 20.02 13.51 11.53
CA SER A 17 20.41 12.11 11.40
C SER A 17 19.19 11.26 11.01
N PRO A 18 19.26 10.43 9.96
CA PRO A 18 18.21 9.45 9.71
C PRO A 18 18.19 8.44 10.87
N PHE A 19 17.04 8.27 11.51
CA PHE A 19 16.82 7.20 12.46
C PHE A 19 16.90 5.86 11.73
N VAL A 20 18.08 5.27 11.68
CA VAL A 20 18.24 3.84 11.37
C VAL A 20 17.76 3.10 12.60
N SER A 21 16.57 2.51 12.52
CA SER A 21 16.13 1.55 13.54
C SER A 21 17.01 0.32 13.41
N ALA A 22 18.00 0.19 14.30
CA ALA A 22 18.76 -1.05 14.43
C ALA A 22 17.80 -2.13 14.95
N VAL A 23 17.56 -3.17 14.16
CA VAL A 23 16.90 -4.39 14.65
C VAL A 23 17.81 -4.96 15.72
N GLU A 24 17.29 -5.05 16.95
CA GLU A 24 18.01 -5.66 18.06
C GLU A 24 18.39 -7.11 17.68
N PRO A 25 19.67 -7.50 17.82
CA PRO A 25 20.10 -8.84 17.42
C PRO A 25 19.31 -9.90 18.18
N LEU A 26 18.91 -10.97 17.48
CA LEU A 26 18.22 -12.10 18.09
C LEU A 26 19.10 -12.72 19.17
N ASP A 27 18.52 -12.94 20.36
CA ASP A 27 19.16 -13.72 21.42
C ASP A 27 19.12 -15.23 21.11
N ASP A 28 19.95 -16.00 21.81
CA ASP A 28 20.08 -17.44 21.60
C ASP A 28 18.76 -18.19 21.85
N ALA A 29 17.95 -17.70 22.80
CA ALA A 29 16.65 -18.27 23.12
C ALA A 29 15.67 -18.15 21.94
N ARG A 30 15.57 -16.97 21.31
CA ARG A 30 14.74 -16.77 20.11
C ARG A 30 15.25 -17.56 18.91
N ILE A 31 16.57 -17.64 18.73
CA ILE A 31 17.18 -18.45 17.68
C ILE A 31 16.72 -19.90 17.81
N GLU A 32 16.72 -20.44 19.03
CA GLU A 32 16.31 -21.82 19.28
C GLU A 32 14.81 -22.03 19.07
N ILE A 33 13.97 -21.09 19.50
CA ILE A 33 12.52 -21.09 19.21
C ILE A 33 12.27 -21.13 17.69
N ILE A 34 13.02 -20.35 16.90
CA ILE A 34 12.88 -20.35 15.43
C ILE A 34 13.22 -21.73 14.86
N ARG A 35 14.28 -22.37 15.34
CA ARG A 35 14.65 -23.73 14.88
C ARG A 35 13.57 -24.74 15.20
N GLN A 36 13.08 -24.75 16.45
CA GLN A 36 12.08 -25.71 16.92
C GLN A 36 10.76 -25.61 16.15
N ASN A 37 10.36 -24.39 15.78
CA ASN A 37 9.10 -24.14 15.08
C ASN A 37 9.26 -23.99 13.55
N CYS A 38 10.46 -24.26 13.01
CA CYS A 38 10.79 -24.00 11.60
C CYS A 38 9.81 -24.68 10.62
N THR A 39 9.51 -25.96 10.83
CA THR A 39 8.60 -26.71 9.96
C THR A 39 7.18 -26.14 9.99
N GLU A 40 6.65 -25.84 11.17
CA GLU A 40 5.31 -25.25 11.32
C GLU A 40 5.23 -23.86 10.69
N ALA A 41 6.26 -23.03 10.90
CA ALA A 41 6.37 -21.72 10.29
C ALA A 41 6.38 -21.82 8.76
N GLN A 42 7.15 -22.75 8.18
CA GLN A 42 7.18 -22.95 6.73
C GLN A 42 5.83 -23.41 6.16
N VAL A 43 5.14 -24.34 6.83
CA VAL A 43 3.79 -24.78 6.44
C VAL A 43 2.81 -23.61 6.47
N THR A 44 2.85 -22.81 7.53
CA THR A 44 2.00 -21.61 7.67
C THR A 44 2.27 -20.60 6.56
N ILE A 45 3.54 -20.31 6.27
CA ILE A 45 3.93 -19.38 5.20
C ILE A 45 3.48 -19.90 3.83
N GLN A 46 3.57 -21.20 3.57
CA GLN A 46 3.06 -21.80 2.33
C GLN A 46 1.54 -21.66 2.20
N GLN A 47 0.79 -21.84 3.29
CA GLN A 47 -0.65 -21.63 3.28
C GLN A 47 -1.00 -20.17 2.98
N VAL A 48 -0.28 -19.22 3.59
CA VAL A 48 -0.42 -17.79 3.29
C VAL A 48 -0.15 -17.50 1.82
N LEU A 49 0.94 -18.03 1.24
CA LEU A 49 1.26 -17.86 -0.18
C LEU A 49 0.11 -18.33 -1.09
N ARG A 50 -0.48 -19.50 -0.80
CA ARG A 50 -1.61 -20.04 -1.58
C ARG A 50 -2.84 -19.15 -1.47
N SER A 51 -3.19 -18.72 -0.26
CA SER A 51 -4.34 -17.86 0.00
C SER A 51 -4.19 -16.48 -0.66
N ASP A 52 -3.03 -15.86 -0.51
CA ASP A 52 -2.73 -14.54 -1.07
C ASP A 52 -2.72 -14.60 -2.61
N THR A 53 -2.21 -15.68 -3.21
CA THR A 53 -2.22 -15.88 -4.68
C THR A 53 -3.64 -15.91 -5.24
N ALA A 54 -4.54 -16.66 -4.62
CA ALA A 54 -5.95 -16.71 -5.03
C ALA A 54 -6.63 -15.35 -4.87
N SER A 55 -6.40 -14.70 -3.71
CA SER A 55 -6.95 -13.39 -3.40
C SER A 55 -6.50 -12.32 -4.39
N ARG A 56 -5.22 -12.33 -4.80
CA ARG A 56 -4.66 -11.42 -5.80
C ARG A 56 -5.35 -11.56 -7.15
N VAL A 57 -5.56 -12.79 -7.64
CA VAL A 57 -6.21 -13.01 -8.94
C VAL A 57 -7.64 -12.48 -8.92
N ASN A 58 -8.41 -12.82 -7.89
CA ASN A 58 -9.81 -12.42 -7.79
C ASN A 58 -9.95 -10.90 -7.64
N ARG A 59 -9.18 -10.30 -6.73
CA ARG A 59 -9.20 -8.85 -6.50
C ARG A 59 -8.69 -8.07 -7.70
N GLY A 60 -7.63 -8.56 -8.36
CA GLY A 60 -7.09 -7.94 -9.57
C GLY A 60 -8.13 -7.86 -10.69
N ARG A 61 -8.87 -8.94 -10.94
CA ARG A 61 -9.99 -8.93 -11.90
C ARG A 61 -11.09 -7.96 -11.51
N ALA A 62 -11.47 -7.94 -10.22
CA ALA A 62 -12.50 -7.02 -9.73
C ALA A 62 -12.11 -5.55 -9.94
N TYR A 63 -10.84 -5.19 -9.66
CA TYR A 63 -10.34 -3.83 -9.89
C TYR A 63 -10.26 -3.47 -11.37
N GLU A 64 -9.82 -4.40 -12.24
CA GLU A 64 -9.82 -4.19 -13.69
C GLU A 64 -11.23 -3.92 -14.24
N GLU A 65 -12.23 -4.68 -13.81
CA GLU A 65 -13.62 -4.44 -14.20
C GLU A 65 -14.17 -3.13 -13.62
N THR A 66 -13.82 -2.82 -12.37
CA THR A 66 -14.21 -1.55 -11.74
C THR A 66 -13.68 -0.36 -12.55
N ILE A 67 -12.39 -0.34 -12.89
CA ILE A 67 -11.78 0.74 -13.70
C ILE A 67 -12.53 0.94 -15.01
N LYS A 68 -12.89 -0.14 -15.72
CA LYS A 68 -13.68 -0.06 -16.96
C LYS A 68 -15.04 0.59 -16.73
N LEU A 69 -15.74 0.22 -15.66
CA LEU A 69 -17.04 0.78 -15.31
C LEU A 69 -16.94 2.27 -14.95
N LEU A 70 -15.95 2.65 -14.13
CA LEU A 70 -15.72 4.05 -13.75
C LEU A 70 -15.41 4.91 -14.99
N ALA A 71 -14.52 4.44 -15.87
CA ALA A 71 -14.18 5.16 -17.11
C ALA A 71 -15.38 5.30 -18.06
N ALA A 72 -16.18 4.23 -18.21
CA ALA A 72 -17.39 4.26 -19.03
C ALA A 72 -18.43 5.23 -18.47
N PHE A 73 -18.64 5.25 -17.15
CA PHE A 73 -19.54 6.21 -16.50
C PHE A 73 -19.06 7.65 -16.73
N ASN A 74 -17.79 7.93 -16.42
CA ASN A 74 -17.20 9.27 -16.56
C ASN A 74 -17.38 9.80 -17.98
N SER A 75 -17.10 8.96 -18.99
CA SER A 75 -17.27 9.31 -20.40
C SER A 75 -18.71 9.67 -20.74
N ARG A 76 -19.68 8.85 -20.32
CA ARG A 76 -21.11 9.10 -20.58
C ARG A 76 -21.60 10.36 -19.86
N ALA A 77 -21.19 10.57 -18.61
CA ALA A 77 -21.60 11.72 -17.83
C ALA A 77 -21.04 13.02 -18.45
N ALA A 78 -19.77 13.03 -18.84
CA ALA A 78 -19.13 14.15 -19.54
C ALA A 78 -19.82 14.45 -20.88
N LEU A 79 -20.14 13.43 -21.69
CA LEU A 79 -20.88 13.57 -22.95
C LEU A 79 -22.27 14.20 -22.75
N ASN A 80 -22.90 13.96 -21.60
CA ASN A 80 -24.16 14.56 -21.22
C ASN A 80 -24.00 15.90 -20.49
N THR A 81 -22.82 16.51 -20.55
CA THR A 81 -22.47 17.84 -19.99
C THR A 81 -22.61 17.95 -18.48
N TYR A 82 -22.51 16.83 -17.75
CA TYR A 82 -22.42 16.86 -16.29
C TYR A 82 -21.00 17.22 -15.84
N ASN A 83 -20.89 17.93 -14.72
CA ASN A 83 -19.62 18.27 -14.11
C ASN A 83 -19.03 17.04 -13.41
N VAL A 84 -17.99 16.44 -14.00
CA VAL A 84 -17.35 15.20 -13.54
C VAL A 84 -15.81 15.20 -13.43
N PRO A 85 -15.10 16.34 -13.29
CA PRO A 85 -13.63 16.34 -13.20
C PRO A 85 -13.14 15.52 -12.00
N ASP A 86 -13.80 15.62 -10.83
CA ASP A 86 -13.42 14.90 -9.62
C ASP A 86 -13.57 13.37 -9.79
N LEU A 87 -14.59 12.93 -10.55
CA LEU A 87 -14.77 11.52 -10.89
C LEU A 87 -13.70 11.03 -11.87
N ILE A 88 -13.29 11.87 -12.83
CA ILE A 88 -12.19 11.55 -13.76
C ILE A 88 -10.88 11.43 -12.99
N GLU A 89 -10.58 12.37 -12.10
CA GLU A 89 -9.39 12.36 -11.26
C GLU A 89 -9.35 11.14 -10.34
N SER A 90 -10.44 10.85 -9.63
CA SER A 90 -10.52 9.69 -8.74
C SER A 90 -10.29 8.37 -9.50
N THR A 91 -10.88 8.21 -10.69
CA THR A 91 -10.62 7.03 -11.55
C THR A 91 -9.15 6.92 -11.95
N ALA A 92 -8.52 8.03 -12.36
CA ALA A 92 -7.11 8.04 -12.76
C ALA A 92 -6.17 7.69 -11.60
N LEU A 93 -6.44 8.23 -10.40
CA LEU A 93 -5.72 7.90 -9.18
C LEU A 93 -5.91 6.43 -8.80
N PHE A 94 -7.13 5.90 -8.92
CA PHE A 94 -7.42 4.49 -8.65
C PHE A 94 -6.66 3.56 -9.60
N GLU A 95 -6.64 3.87 -10.91
CA GLU A 95 -5.89 3.10 -11.89
C GLU A 95 -4.37 3.12 -11.61
N SER A 96 -3.85 4.29 -11.25
CA SER A 96 -2.44 4.45 -10.87
C SER A 96 -2.09 3.62 -9.64
N GLU A 97 -2.91 3.71 -8.60
CA GLU A 97 -2.73 2.95 -7.35
C GLU A 97 -2.83 1.44 -7.58
N PHE A 98 -3.74 1.00 -8.46
CA PHE A 98 -3.83 -0.41 -8.85
C PHE A 98 -2.58 -0.89 -9.62
N SER A 99 -1.97 -0.03 -10.43
CA SER A 99 -0.69 -0.33 -11.09
C SER A 99 0.45 -0.50 -10.07
N ALA A 100 0.51 0.40 -9.07
CA ALA A 100 1.46 0.32 -7.97
C ALA A 100 1.23 -0.95 -7.13
N PHE A 101 -0.02 -1.26 -6.78
CA PHE A 101 -0.42 -2.49 -6.08
C PHE A 101 0.12 -3.74 -6.77
N LYS A 102 -0.04 -3.86 -8.10
CA LYS A 102 0.45 -5.02 -8.86
C LYS A 102 1.97 -5.17 -8.74
N THR A 103 2.70 -4.07 -8.84
CA THR A 103 4.17 -4.07 -8.71
C THR A 103 4.60 -4.45 -7.29
N THR A 104 3.97 -3.86 -6.28
CA THR A 104 4.24 -4.16 -4.87
C THR A 104 3.92 -5.63 -4.53
N TYR A 105 2.84 -6.19 -5.09
CA TYR A 105 2.50 -7.60 -4.93
C TYR A 105 3.60 -8.51 -5.47
N ILE A 106 4.10 -8.25 -6.67
CA ILE A 106 5.17 -9.07 -7.28
C ILE A 106 6.40 -9.11 -6.37
N ASN A 107 6.80 -7.94 -5.85
CA ASN A 107 7.93 -7.84 -4.93
C ASN A 107 7.70 -8.58 -3.61
N TYR A 108 6.48 -8.53 -3.07
CA TYR A 108 6.08 -9.31 -1.90
C TYR A 108 6.13 -10.83 -2.17
N ASP A 109 5.55 -11.28 -3.28
CA ASP A 109 5.48 -12.69 -3.66
C ASP A 109 6.87 -13.30 -3.87
N ILE A 110 7.77 -12.56 -4.52
CA ILE A 110 9.19 -12.96 -4.66
C ILE A 110 9.84 -13.09 -3.28
N ALA A 111 9.71 -12.08 -2.40
CA ALA A 111 10.31 -12.10 -1.07
C ALA A 111 9.77 -13.26 -0.20
N LEU A 112 8.47 -13.56 -0.29
CA LEU A 112 7.84 -14.68 0.42
C LEU A 112 8.37 -16.03 -0.07
N LYS A 113 8.49 -16.21 -1.39
CA LYS A 113 9.07 -17.41 -2.00
C LYS A 113 10.54 -17.58 -1.65
N ASP A 114 11.31 -16.50 -1.62
CA ASP A 114 12.71 -16.54 -1.24
C ASP A 114 12.88 -16.86 0.25
N THR A 115 12.02 -16.31 1.12
CA THR A 115 11.98 -16.68 2.55
C THR A 115 11.73 -18.18 2.74
N LEU A 116 10.82 -18.77 1.96
CA LEU A 116 10.54 -20.21 2.00
C LEU A 116 11.70 -21.10 1.57
N LYS A 117 12.66 -20.59 0.78
CA LYS A 117 13.85 -21.34 0.37
C LYS A 117 14.93 -21.39 1.46
N ILE A 118 14.83 -20.54 2.48
CA ILE A 118 15.81 -20.51 3.57
C ILE A 118 15.54 -21.67 4.50
N LYS A 119 16.58 -22.48 4.75
CA LYS A 119 16.55 -23.56 5.74
C LYS A 119 16.62 -22.98 7.15
N CYS A 120 15.48 -22.72 7.78
CA CYS A 120 15.43 -22.06 9.10
C CYS A 120 16.06 -22.86 10.24
N THR A 121 16.23 -24.17 10.11
CA THR A 121 16.96 -24.99 11.10
C THR A 121 18.47 -24.68 11.06
N GLU A 122 19.03 -24.48 9.88
CA GLU A 122 20.45 -24.20 9.64
C GLU A 122 20.76 -22.69 9.73
N GLN A 123 19.83 -21.84 9.28
CA GLN A 123 19.99 -20.39 9.13
C GLN A 123 18.81 -19.60 9.76
N PRO A 124 18.58 -19.73 11.08
CA PRO A 124 17.42 -19.13 11.76
C PRO A 124 17.40 -17.59 11.71
N VAL A 125 18.55 -16.95 11.87
CA VAL A 125 18.68 -15.48 11.81
C VAL A 125 18.34 -14.97 10.41
N THR A 126 18.97 -15.53 9.37
CA THR A 126 18.69 -15.18 7.97
C THR A 126 17.23 -15.37 7.60
N PHE A 127 16.61 -16.47 8.05
CA PHE A 127 15.19 -16.72 7.83
C PHE A 127 14.32 -15.65 8.50
N TYR A 128 14.60 -15.33 9.76
CA TYR A 128 13.84 -14.33 10.50
C TYR A 128 13.93 -12.93 9.89
N ASP A 129 15.13 -12.53 9.45
CA ASP A 129 15.34 -11.24 8.78
C ASP A 129 14.58 -11.17 7.45
N ALA A 130 14.62 -12.25 6.66
CA ALA A 130 13.87 -12.35 5.40
C ALA A 130 12.35 -12.33 5.64
N LEU A 131 11.88 -13.03 6.67
CA LEU A 131 10.47 -13.04 7.06
C LEU A 131 10.00 -11.65 7.52
N THR A 132 10.84 -10.92 8.27
CA THR A 132 10.54 -9.56 8.73
C THR A 132 10.38 -8.62 7.54
N LYS A 133 11.35 -8.62 6.61
CA LYS A 133 11.25 -7.84 5.35
C LYS A 133 10.04 -8.23 4.51
N THR A 134 9.68 -9.52 4.49
CA THR A 134 8.49 -10.00 3.79
C THR A 134 7.20 -9.48 4.43
N ARG A 135 7.13 -9.43 5.76
CA ARG A 135 6.00 -8.83 6.49
C ARG A 135 5.84 -7.34 6.21
N GLU A 136 6.95 -6.59 6.14
CA GLU A 136 6.93 -5.17 5.76
C GLU A 136 6.37 -4.99 4.34
N LYS A 137 6.80 -5.81 3.38
CA LYS A 137 6.26 -5.78 2.01
C LYS A 137 4.77 -6.13 1.97
N ARG A 138 4.33 -7.09 2.79
CA ARG A 138 2.90 -7.43 2.91
C ARG A 138 2.09 -6.28 3.54
N ALA A 139 2.66 -5.56 4.49
CA ALA A 139 2.03 -4.37 5.07
C ALA A 139 1.90 -3.25 4.03
N ALA A 140 2.92 -3.02 3.21
CA ALA A 140 2.85 -2.06 2.10
C ALA A 140 1.74 -2.43 1.09
N LEU A 141 1.56 -3.73 0.81
CA LEU A 141 0.46 -4.21 -0.03
C LEU A 141 -0.93 -3.86 0.57
N ALA A 142 -1.09 -3.99 1.89
CA ALA A 142 -2.33 -3.66 2.58
C ALA A 142 -2.64 -2.14 2.54
N LEU A 143 -1.60 -1.30 2.55
CA LEU A 143 -1.76 0.15 2.39
C LEU A 143 -2.34 0.49 1.02
N HIS A 144 -1.87 -0.14 -0.06
CA HIS A 144 -2.44 0.08 -1.39
C HIS A 144 -3.92 -0.27 -1.47
N ILE A 145 -4.32 -1.39 -0.84
CA ILE A 145 -5.73 -1.79 -0.76
C ILE A 145 -6.55 -0.71 -0.06
N THR A 146 -6.08 -0.22 1.09
CA THR A 146 -6.77 0.82 1.86
C THR A 146 -6.88 2.13 1.06
N THR A 147 -5.84 2.50 0.31
CA THR A 147 -5.85 3.67 -0.56
C THR A 147 -6.86 3.52 -1.69
N MET A 148 -6.90 2.35 -2.36
CA MET A 148 -7.87 2.05 -3.41
C MET A 148 -9.31 2.12 -2.88
N ASP A 149 -9.57 1.54 -1.70
CA ASP A 149 -10.91 1.58 -1.08
C ASP A 149 -11.33 3.04 -0.81
N ARG A 150 -10.44 3.88 -0.26
CA ARG A 150 -10.70 5.32 -0.05
C ARG A 150 -10.98 6.08 -1.35
N LEU A 151 -10.31 5.72 -2.45
CA LEU A 151 -10.55 6.34 -3.76
C LEU A 151 -11.94 5.95 -4.30
N LEU A 152 -12.40 4.72 -4.05
CA LEU A 152 -13.77 4.32 -4.37
C LEU A 152 -14.80 5.06 -3.52
N ASP A 153 -14.57 5.26 -2.22
CA ASP A 153 -15.45 6.08 -1.37
C ASP A 153 -15.52 7.54 -1.87
N THR A 154 -14.39 8.08 -2.30
CA THR A 154 -14.30 9.42 -2.91
C THR A 154 -15.09 9.47 -4.21
N TYR A 155 -14.98 8.44 -5.06
CA TYR A 155 -15.75 8.32 -6.29
C TYR A 155 -17.26 8.24 -6.01
N GLU A 156 -17.68 7.44 -5.01
CA GLU A 156 -19.06 7.33 -4.59
C GLU A 156 -19.64 8.68 -4.13
N THR A 157 -18.85 9.45 -3.38
CA THR A 157 -19.25 10.81 -2.98
C THR A 157 -19.46 11.71 -4.20
N GLY A 158 -18.59 11.64 -5.21
CA GLY A 158 -18.78 12.38 -6.46
C GLY A 158 -20.01 11.94 -7.27
N LEU A 159 -20.43 10.66 -7.17
CA LEU A 159 -21.66 10.18 -7.79
C LEU A 159 -22.91 10.84 -7.20
N VAL A 160 -22.90 11.14 -5.90
CA VAL A 160 -24.00 11.88 -5.24
C VAL A 160 -24.14 13.27 -5.85
N GLU A 161 -23.03 13.95 -6.13
CA GLU A 161 -23.03 15.27 -6.77
C GLU A 161 -23.55 15.20 -8.20
N VAL A 162 -23.14 14.20 -9.00
CA VAL A 162 -23.70 14.01 -10.35
C VAL A 162 -25.19 13.70 -10.30
N SER A 163 -25.64 12.89 -9.32
CA SER A 163 -27.06 12.60 -9.13
C SER A 163 -27.88 13.86 -8.84
N SER A 164 -27.32 14.81 -8.08
CA SER A 164 -27.97 16.09 -7.80
C SER A 164 -28.14 16.91 -9.10
N GLN A 165 -27.10 16.99 -9.93
CA GLN A 165 -27.12 17.67 -11.23
C GLN A 165 -28.18 17.08 -12.17
N ILE A 166 -28.28 15.74 -12.23
CA ILE A 166 -29.30 15.06 -13.05
C ILE A 166 -30.70 15.47 -12.61
N LYS A 167 -30.99 15.47 -11.31
CA LYS A 167 -32.32 15.84 -10.79
C LYS A 167 -32.69 17.28 -11.15
N VAL A 168 -31.75 18.23 -10.99
CA VAL A 168 -31.95 19.64 -11.34
C VAL A 168 -32.23 19.80 -12.84
N LYS A 169 -31.40 19.20 -13.69
CA LYS A 169 -31.55 19.30 -15.15
C LYS A 169 -32.88 18.74 -15.63
N THR A 170 -33.27 17.58 -15.10
CA THR A 170 -34.56 16.93 -15.44
C THR A 170 -35.76 17.77 -15.00
N ALA A 171 -35.71 18.36 -13.80
CA ALA A 171 -36.76 19.26 -13.32
C ALA A 171 -36.90 20.54 -14.15
N SER A 172 -35.80 21.04 -14.73
CA SER A 172 -35.80 22.20 -15.62
C SER A 172 -36.30 21.92 -17.05
N THR A 173 -36.54 20.65 -17.40
CA THR A 173 -36.94 20.25 -18.76
C THR A 173 -38.44 19.89 -18.85
N ASN A 174 -39.14 19.91 -17.71
CA ASN A 174 -40.60 19.79 -17.58
C ASN A 174 -41.24 21.16 -17.31
#